data_AF-A0A349Z6N6-F1
#
_entry.id   AF-A0A349Z6N6-F1
#
_cell.length_a   1.000
_cell.length_b   1.000
_cell.length_c   1.000
_cell.angle_alpha   90.00
_cell.angle_beta   90.00
_cell.angle_gamma   90.00
#
_symmetry.space_group_name_H-M   'P 1'
#
loop_
_entity.id
_entity.type
_entity.pdbx_description
1 polymer ?
#
loop_
_entity_poly.entity_id
_entity_poly.type
_entity_poly.pdbx_seq_one_letter_code
_entity_poly.pdbx_strand_id
1 'polypeptide(L)'
;SYDSNDNGTLDLASPNENFGYRLLDGTVEIRRNSLDCTSNGWEDLTDSSVVKVTSLRFAVNQTVQQGITSTSVTVFLSGELSANDKLSKVYQTVVVVRNHES
;
A
#
# COMPACT_ATOMS: atom_id res chain seq x y z
N SER A 1 -3.81 -3.51 -8.42
CA SER A 1 -3.50 -3.33 -9.85
C SER A 1 -4.81 -3.06 -10.58
N TYR A 2 -4.76 -2.54 -11.81
CA TYR A 2 -5.90 -2.44 -12.72
C TYR A 2 -5.35 -2.50 -14.15
N ASP A 3 -6.09 -3.12 -15.07
CA ASP A 3 -5.74 -3.20 -16.50
C ASP A 3 -5.82 -1.79 -17.12
N SER A 4 -4.70 -1.08 -17.07
CA SER A 4 -4.62 0.35 -17.34
C SER A 4 -4.66 0.69 -18.82
N ASN A 5 -4.40 -0.30 -19.68
CA ASN A 5 -4.45 -0.18 -21.12
C ASN A 5 -5.68 -0.88 -21.74
N ASP A 6 -6.57 -1.41 -20.91
CA ASP A 6 -7.83 -2.08 -21.25
C ASP A 6 -7.64 -3.24 -22.26
N ASN A 7 -6.53 -3.98 -22.18
CA ASN A 7 -6.21 -5.06 -23.13
C ASN A 7 -6.78 -6.44 -22.69
N GLY A 8 -7.43 -6.50 -21.53
CA GLY A 8 -8.00 -7.71 -20.92
C GLY A 8 -6.99 -8.56 -20.15
N THR A 9 -5.75 -8.10 -20.00
CA THR A 9 -4.64 -8.81 -19.34
C THR A 9 -3.95 -7.88 -18.37
N LEU A 10 -3.75 -8.34 -17.14
CA LEU A 10 -2.94 -7.57 -16.19
C LEU A 10 -1.45 -7.71 -16.52
N ASP A 11 -0.83 -6.62 -16.99
CA ASP A 11 0.57 -6.62 -17.38
C ASP A 11 1.49 -6.60 -16.14
N LEU A 12 2.21 -7.72 -15.94
CA LEU A 12 3.19 -7.88 -14.86
C LEU A 12 4.61 -7.51 -15.29
N ALA A 13 4.83 -7.31 -16.59
CA ALA A 13 6.07 -6.83 -17.19
C ALA A 13 5.90 -5.37 -17.63
N SER A 14 6.95 -4.71 -18.09
CA SER A 14 6.87 -3.30 -18.52
C SER A 14 5.97 -3.15 -19.76
N PRO A 15 4.98 -2.23 -19.77
CA PRO A 15 4.57 -1.37 -18.66
C PRO A 15 3.77 -2.14 -17.60
N ASN A 16 4.25 -2.12 -16.36
CA ASN A 16 3.73 -2.92 -15.26
C ASN A 16 2.60 -2.18 -14.56
N GLU A 17 1.46 -2.84 -14.44
CA GLU A 17 0.18 -2.26 -14.01
C GLU A 17 -0.13 -2.49 -12.53
N ASN A 18 0.87 -2.97 -11.79
CA ASN A 18 0.73 -3.14 -10.36
C ASN A 18 0.87 -1.80 -9.64
N PHE A 19 -0.09 -1.53 -8.76
CA PHE A 19 0.03 -0.53 -7.71
C PHE A 19 0.67 -1.16 -6.47
N GLY A 20 1.31 -0.35 -5.65
CA GLY A 20 1.93 -0.85 -4.43
C GLY A 20 2.27 0.25 -3.45
N TYR A 21 2.35 -0.14 -2.19
CA TYR A 21 2.92 0.65 -1.11
C TYR A 21 4.02 -0.18 -0.46
N ARG A 22 5.10 0.47 -0.04
CA ARG A 22 6.15 -0.18 0.75
C ARG A 22 6.63 0.74 1.85
N LEU A 23 7.35 0.18 2.81
CA LEU A 23 8.12 0.92 3.79
C LEU A 23 9.60 0.76 3.40
N LEU A 24 10.27 1.88 3.15
CA LEU A 24 11.71 1.93 2.88
C LEU A 24 12.30 3.10 3.66
N ASP A 25 13.39 2.83 4.40
CA ASP A 25 14.16 3.84 5.16
C ASP A 25 13.33 4.78 6.05
N GLY A 26 12.23 4.26 6.61
CA GLY A 26 11.36 5.02 7.51
C GLY A 26 10.27 5.84 6.82
N THR A 27 10.14 5.70 5.50
CA THR A 27 9.13 6.37 4.67
C THR A 27 8.17 5.34 4.06
N VAL A 28 6.87 5.65 4.09
CA VAL A 28 5.91 4.95 3.24
C VAL A 28 6.02 5.52 1.84
N GLU A 29 6.27 4.65 0.87
CA GLU A 29 6.39 5.02 -0.53
C GLU A 29 5.23 4.41 -1.34
N ILE A 30 4.81 5.11 -2.39
CA ILE A 30 3.87 4.62 -3.40
C ILE A 30 4.60 4.32 -4.71
N ARG A 31 4.23 3.20 -5.32
CA ARG A 31 4.79 2.76 -6.59
C ARG A 31 4.43 3.70 -7.74
N ARG A 32 5.41 4.02 -8.59
CA ARG A 32 5.25 4.81 -9.83
C ARG A 32 5.94 4.13 -11.02
N ASN A 33 5.55 4.52 -12.23
CA ASN A 33 6.27 4.26 -13.49
C ASN A 33 6.67 2.79 -13.71
N SER A 34 5.78 1.84 -13.40
CA SER A 34 6.04 0.41 -13.59
C SER A 34 7.21 -0.18 -12.78
N LEU A 35 7.85 0.58 -11.89
CA LEU A 35 9.05 0.15 -11.14
C LEU A 35 8.77 -1.06 -10.25
N ASP A 36 9.63 -2.07 -10.24
CA ASP A 36 9.43 -3.24 -9.36
C ASP A 36 9.56 -2.91 -7.85
N CYS A 37 9.30 -3.89 -6.99
CA CYS A 37 9.33 -3.73 -5.54
C CYS A 37 10.71 -3.41 -4.96
N THR A 38 11.79 -3.68 -5.70
CA THR A 38 13.18 -3.49 -5.26
C THR A 38 13.84 -2.28 -5.88
N SER A 39 13.23 -1.73 -6.92
CA SER A 39 13.72 -0.56 -7.64
C SER A 39 13.63 0.69 -6.77
N ASN A 40 14.62 1.56 -6.92
CA ASN A 40 14.56 2.92 -6.38
C ASN A 40 13.63 3.80 -7.24
N GLY A 41 13.18 4.92 -6.68
CA GLY A 41 12.37 5.91 -7.42
C GLY A 41 10.86 5.75 -7.26
N TRP A 42 10.41 4.98 -6.25
CA TRP A 42 9.05 5.13 -5.75
C TRP A 42 8.89 6.51 -5.10
N GLU A 43 7.66 7.01 -5.01
CA GLU A 43 7.38 8.35 -4.49
C GLU A 43 7.09 8.28 -2.99
N ASP A 44 7.75 9.13 -2.21
CA ASP A 44 7.51 9.28 -0.77
C ASP A 44 6.11 9.84 -0.50
N LEU A 45 5.33 9.15 0.34
CA LEU A 45 4.05 9.65 0.86
C LEU A 45 4.16 10.27 2.26
N THR A 46 5.22 9.92 2.99
CA THR A 46 5.49 10.47 4.32
C THR A 46 6.87 11.11 4.35
N ASP A 47 7.04 12.10 5.21
CA ASP A 47 8.32 12.76 5.42
C ASP A 47 9.00 12.24 6.69
N SER A 48 10.07 11.45 6.51
CA SER A 48 10.85 10.86 7.61
C SER A 48 11.63 11.89 8.43
N SER A 49 11.77 13.13 7.96
CA SER A 49 12.31 14.23 8.77
C SER A 49 11.34 14.71 9.85
N VAL A 50 10.03 14.43 9.68
CA VAL A 50 8.97 14.79 10.64
C VAL A 50 8.52 13.56 11.43
N VAL A 51 8.12 12.49 10.75
CA VAL A 51 7.67 11.23 11.36
C VAL A 51 8.36 10.07 10.67
N LYS A 52 9.11 9.30 11.45
CA LYS A 52 9.70 8.05 10.97
C LYS A 52 8.69 6.92 11.12
N VAL A 53 8.30 6.30 10.02
CA VAL A 53 7.45 5.11 10.02
C VAL A 53 8.28 3.89 10.39
N THR A 54 7.89 3.20 11.46
CA THR A 54 8.66 2.06 12.01
C THR A 54 8.06 0.72 11.62
N SER A 55 6.78 0.69 11.25
CA SER A 55 6.13 -0.53 10.76
C SER A 55 4.97 -0.18 9.85
N LEU A 56 4.88 -0.91 8.74
CA LEU A 56 3.73 -0.94 7.84
C LEU A 56 3.37 -2.40 7.57
N ARG A 57 2.13 -2.78 7.85
CA ARG A 57 1.64 -4.14 7.59
C ARG A 57 0.22 -4.11 7.06
N PHE A 58 -0.04 -4.98 6.10
CA PHE A 58 -1.36 -5.21 5.53
C PHE A 58 -1.85 -6.61 5.94
N ALA A 59 -3.10 -6.73 6.35
CA ALA A 59 -3.78 -8.00 6.55
C ALA A 59 -5.03 -8.04 5.68
N VAL A 60 -5.04 -8.95 4.71
CA VAL A 60 -6.19 -9.17 3.83
C VAL A 60 -7.18 -10.07 4.56
N ASN A 61 -8.44 -9.64 4.63
CA ASN A 61 -9.53 -10.42 5.18
C ASN A 61 -10.60 -10.60 4.10
N GLN A 62 -10.97 -11.84 3.85
CA GLN A 62 -12.02 -12.19 2.90
C GLN A 62 -13.16 -12.90 3.62
N THR A 63 -14.39 -12.51 3.29
CA THR A 63 -15.59 -13.14 3.81
C THR A 63 -16.50 -13.48 2.64
N VAL A 64 -17.15 -14.64 2.70
CA VAL A 64 -18.11 -15.08 1.68
C VAL A 64 -19.49 -15.11 2.32
N GLN A 65 -20.43 -14.34 1.78
CA GLN A 65 -21.83 -14.36 2.20
C GLN A 65 -22.70 -14.60 0.96
N GLN A 66 -23.52 -15.66 1.02
CA GLN A 66 -24.42 -16.03 -0.08
C GLN A 66 -23.71 -16.18 -1.44
N GLY A 67 -22.46 -16.65 -1.43
CA GLY A 67 -21.65 -16.81 -2.66
C GLY A 67 -20.95 -15.53 -3.15
N ILE A 68 -21.16 -14.39 -2.49
CA ILE A 68 -20.47 -13.13 -2.82
C ILE A 68 -19.25 -12.98 -1.92
N THR A 69 -18.07 -12.80 -2.52
CA THR A 69 -16.82 -12.55 -1.81
C THR A 69 -16.66 -11.06 -1.54
N SER A 70 -16.57 -10.68 -0.27
CA SER A 70 -16.16 -9.35 0.18
C SER A 70 -14.71 -9.39 0.64
N THR A 71 -13.88 -8.49 0.12
CA THR A 71 -12.47 -8.33 0.52
C THR A 71 -12.29 -7.02 1.27
N SER A 72 -11.60 -7.07 2.40
CA SER A 72 -11.13 -5.88 3.13
C SER A 72 -9.66 -6.02 3.46
N VAL A 73 -8.99 -4.89 3.64
CA VAL A 73 -7.59 -4.82 4.04
C VAL A 73 -7.52 -4.04 5.34
N THR A 74 -7.00 -4.67 6.40
CA THR A 74 -6.59 -3.95 7.60
C THR A 74 -5.17 -3.43 7.40
N VAL A 75 -5.00 -2.12 7.56
CA VAL A 75 -3.70 -1.45 7.51
C VAL A 75 -3.26 -1.16 8.93
N PHE A 76 -2.07 -1.62 9.28
CA PHE A 76 -1.38 -1.32 10.53
C PHE A 76 -0.19 -0.42 10.22
N LEU A 77 -0.14 0.74 10.85
CA LEU A 77 0.94 1.71 10.68
C LEU A 77 1.45 2.13 12.05
N SER A 78 2.75 2.07 12.26
CA SER A 78 3.40 2.60 13.47
C SER A 78 4.44 3.63 13.08
N GLY A 79 4.55 4.70 13.85
CA GLY A 79 5.55 5.72 13.63
C GLY A 79 5.90 6.49 14.90
N GLU A 80 7.02 7.17 14.83
CA GLU A 80 7.58 7.98 15.91
C GLU A 80 7.96 9.37 15.39
N LEU A 81 7.87 10.38 16.25
CA LEU A 81 8.29 11.73 15.90
C LEU A 81 9.81 11.75 15.75
N SER A 82 10.32 12.20 14.60
CA SER A 82 11.78 12.16 14.33
C SER A 82 12.59 13.03 15.30
N ALA A 83 11.98 14.07 15.86
CA ALA A 83 12.60 14.92 16.88
C ALA A 83 12.60 14.29 18.30
N ASN A 84 11.76 13.26 18.56
CA ASN A 84 11.67 12.58 19.85
C ASN A 84 11.02 11.20 19.69
N ASP A 85 11.84 10.16 19.62
CA ASP A 85 11.44 8.75 19.45
C ASP A 85 10.56 8.19 20.57
N LYS A 86 10.53 8.85 21.74
CA LYS A 86 9.62 8.49 22.84
C LYS A 86 8.16 8.84 22.54
N LEU A 87 7.93 9.72 21.56
CA LEU A 87 6.59 10.07 21.09
C LEU A 87 6.24 9.22 19.87
N SER A 88 5.48 8.16 20.10
CA SER A 88 5.05 7.23 19.07
C SER A 88 3.53 7.10 18.99
N LYS A 89 3.05 6.64 17.83
CA LYS A 89 1.64 6.31 17.60
C LYS A 89 1.52 5.04 16.77
N VAL A 90 0.47 4.30 17.06
CA VAL A 90 -0.01 3.19 16.24
C VAL A 90 -1.36 3.58 15.68
N TYR A 91 -1.54 3.37 14.39
CA TYR A 91 -2.78 3.57 13.67
C TYR A 91 -3.21 2.24 13.02
N GLN A 92 -4.50 1.96 13.14
CA GLN A 92 -5.13 0.82 12.50
C GLN A 92 -6.40 1.29 11.80
N THR A 93 -6.56 0.90 10.53
CA THR A 93 -7.78 1.16 9.78
C THR A 93 -8.15 -0.02 8.90
N VAL A 94 -9.42 -0.11 8.52
CA VAL A 94 -9.94 -1.16 7.63
C VAL A 94 -10.53 -0.49 6.40
N VAL A 95 -10.07 -0.92 5.23
CA VAL A 95 -10.56 -0.44 3.94
C VAL A 95 -11.24 -1.61 3.22
N VAL A 96 -12.46 -1.39 2.72
CA VAL A 96 -13.17 -2.36 1.88
C VAL A 96 -12.71 -2.21 0.43
N VAL A 97 -12.33 -3.32 -0.20
CA VAL A 97 -11.98 -3.34 -1.62
C VAL A 97 -13.28 -3.39 -2.41
N ARG A 98 -13.57 -2.32 -3.16
CA ARG A 98 -14.70 -2.30 -4.10
C ARG A 98 -14.17 -2.69 -5.48
N ASN A 99 -14.73 -3.74 -6.05
CA ASN A 99 -14.63 -3.95 -7.49
C ASN A 99 -15.72 -3.09 -8.12
N HIS A 100 -15.35 -2.14 -8.96
CA HIS A 100 -16.32 -1.52 -9.86
C HIS A 100 -16.58 -2.54 -10.97
N GLU A 101 -17.84 -2.90 -11.20
CA GLU A 101 -18.17 -3.73 -12.37
C GLU A 101 -17.86 -2.91 -13.63
N SER A 102 -17.09 -3.50 -14.55
CA SER A 102 -16.83 -2.98 -15.89
C SER A 102 -18.02 -3.23 -16.81
#